data_AF-A0A5E4KA96-F1
#
_entry.id   AF-A0A5E4KA96-F1
#
_cell.length_a   1.000
_cell.length_b   1.000
_cell.length_c   1.000
_cell.angle_alpha   90.00
_cell.angle_beta   90.00
_cell.angle_gamma   90.00
#
_symmetry.space_group_name_H-M   'P 1'
#
loop_
_entity.id
_entity.type
_entity.pdbx_description
1 polymer ?
#
loop_
_entity_poly.entity_id
_entity_poly.type
_entity_poly.pdbx_seq_one_letter_code
_entity_poly.pdbx_strand_id
1 'polypeptide(L)'
;MKFETDRAMTAGNGILLIGIAWLIFWLGPAYPLFEKDPRWGHNFVIPIIFITVGLAYNSKKISCQLAAVLSSFIVTIPTLLAIWPWNISLLVASGFLVIVIIFYLAEKLRGIEIFNPNPRLKAWLSIHLLNFSYIGIGHMSLIFFVSRWSNPDPFLGNLPVEHDIPTSIFNAMLFILIPFAVMERYVKTLGRFAVSKICFLWSMLMIIIPLLFINAK
;
A
#
# COMPACT_ATOMS: atom_id res chain seq x y z
N MET A 1 -24.14 -18.55 11.37
CA MET A 1 -22.73 -18.14 11.49
C MET A 1 -22.70 -16.61 11.56
N LYS A 2 -22.50 -15.99 12.75
CA LYS A 2 -22.38 -14.53 12.85
C LYS A 2 -21.02 -14.15 12.28
N PHE A 3 -21.00 -13.45 11.15
CA PHE A 3 -19.76 -12.88 10.63
C PHE A 3 -19.33 -11.79 11.61
N GLU A 4 -18.25 -12.03 12.36
CA GLU A 4 -17.66 -11.00 13.22
C GLU A 4 -16.94 -9.97 12.34
N THR A 5 -17.71 -9.06 11.73
CA THR A 5 -17.23 -7.97 10.88
C THR A 5 -16.10 -7.18 11.53
N ASP A 6 -16.14 -7.08 12.86
CA ASP A 6 -15.17 -6.36 13.67
C ASP A 6 -13.74 -6.91 13.58
N ARG A 7 -13.57 -8.21 13.29
CA ARG A 7 -12.23 -8.80 13.07
C ARG A 7 -11.70 -8.50 11.67
N ALA A 8 -12.57 -8.24 10.71
CA ALA A 8 -12.19 -7.92 9.34
C ALA A 8 -11.89 -6.43 9.14
N MET A 9 -12.44 -5.55 9.98
CA MET A 9 -12.26 -4.10 9.90
C MET A 9 -10.95 -3.64 10.55
N THR A 10 -9.85 -3.82 9.83
CA THR A 10 -8.49 -3.42 10.23
C THR A 10 -7.83 -2.53 9.18
N ALA A 11 -6.77 -1.81 9.58
CA ALA A 11 -5.96 -1.03 8.64
C ALA A 11 -5.35 -1.91 7.54
N GLY A 12 -4.83 -3.09 7.91
CA GLY A 12 -4.23 -4.03 6.95
C GLY A 12 -5.23 -4.54 5.90
N ASN A 13 -6.45 -4.86 6.31
CA ASN A 13 -7.50 -5.26 5.36
C ASN A 13 -8.00 -4.09 4.53
N GLY A 14 -8.08 -2.89 5.11
CA GLY A 14 -8.38 -1.67 4.36
C GLY A 14 -7.36 -1.44 3.24
N ILE A 15 -6.07 -1.48 3.55
CA ILE A 15 -4.96 -1.35 2.58
C ILE A 15 -4.99 -2.46 1.53
N LEU A 16 -5.25 -3.72 1.94
CA LEU A 16 -5.38 -4.84 1.00
C LEU A 16 -6.49 -4.57 -0.02
N LEU A 17 -7.65 -4.12 0.44
CA LEU A 17 -8.79 -3.82 -0.42
C LEU A 17 -8.52 -2.62 -1.34
N ILE A 18 -7.83 -1.58 -0.86
CA ILE A 18 -7.36 -0.48 -1.72
C ILE A 18 -6.50 -1.05 -2.85
N GLY A 19 -5.52 -1.91 -2.54
CA GLY A 19 -4.67 -2.55 -3.53
C GLY A 19 -5.43 -3.39 -4.55
N ILE A 20 -6.37 -4.24 -4.10
CA ILE A 20 -7.17 -5.06 -5.01
C ILE A 20 -8.05 -4.19 -5.90
N ALA A 21 -8.77 -3.22 -5.33
CA ALA A 21 -9.69 -2.37 -6.06
C ALA A 21 -8.97 -1.51 -7.11
N TRP A 22 -7.84 -0.90 -6.74
CA TRP A 22 -7.05 -0.11 -7.69
C TRP A 22 -6.39 -0.96 -8.76
N LEU A 23 -5.94 -2.17 -8.45
CA LEU A 23 -5.41 -3.07 -9.48
C LEU A 23 -6.48 -3.44 -10.50
N ILE A 24 -7.70 -3.77 -10.05
CA ILE A 24 -8.84 -4.04 -10.93
C ILE A 24 -9.17 -2.81 -11.79
N PHE A 25 -9.18 -1.62 -11.18
CA PHE A 25 -9.44 -0.37 -11.91
C PHE A 25 -8.43 -0.14 -13.04
N TRP A 26 -7.13 -0.37 -12.79
CA TRP A 26 -6.08 -0.18 -13.79
C TRP A 26 -6.01 -1.29 -14.85
N LEU A 27 -6.42 -2.52 -14.50
CA LEU A 27 -6.52 -3.62 -15.46
C LEU A 27 -7.77 -3.54 -16.35
N GLY A 28 -8.78 -2.75 -15.96
CA GLY A 28 -10.02 -2.60 -16.72
C GLY A 28 -10.25 -1.14 -17.10
N PRO A 29 -11.06 -0.38 -16.34
CA PRO A 29 -11.49 0.97 -16.70
C PRO A 29 -10.39 1.93 -17.16
N ALA A 30 -9.23 1.94 -16.49
CA ALA A 30 -8.13 2.86 -16.80
C ALA A 30 -7.05 2.28 -17.72
N TYR A 31 -7.18 1.03 -18.16
CA TYR A 31 -6.20 0.40 -19.06
C TYR A 31 -5.94 1.21 -20.35
N PRO A 32 -6.93 1.86 -20.99
CA PRO A 32 -6.68 2.67 -22.18
C PRO A 32 -5.74 3.88 -21.96
N LEU A 33 -5.57 4.36 -20.72
CA LEU A 33 -4.58 5.40 -20.41
C LEU A 33 -3.16 4.86 -20.57
N PHE A 34 -2.93 3.61 -20.14
CA PHE A 34 -1.65 2.93 -20.30
C PHE A 34 -1.34 2.61 -21.76
N GLU A 35 -2.34 2.19 -22.56
CA GLU A 35 -2.15 1.96 -23.99
C GLU A 35 -1.72 3.23 -24.74
N LYS A 36 -2.24 4.39 -24.32
CA LYS A 36 -1.88 5.69 -24.90
C LYS A 36 -0.51 6.17 -24.46
N ASP A 37 -0.15 5.93 -23.20
CA ASP A 37 1.14 6.32 -22.63
C ASP A 37 1.61 5.29 -21.60
N PRO A 38 2.60 4.44 -21.93
CA PRO A 38 3.11 3.40 -21.03
C PRO A 38 3.65 3.93 -19.70
N ARG A 39 3.98 5.22 -19.60
CA ARG A 39 4.44 5.82 -18.32
C ARG A 39 3.38 5.72 -17.23
N TRP A 40 2.09 5.56 -17.56
CA TRP A 40 1.03 5.25 -16.58
C TRP A 40 1.22 3.90 -15.88
N GLY A 41 2.14 3.05 -16.35
CA GLY A 41 2.39 1.72 -15.81
C GLY A 41 2.79 1.66 -14.33
N HIS A 42 3.28 2.77 -13.76
CA HIS A 42 3.55 2.88 -12.32
C HIS A 42 2.27 2.64 -11.48
N ASN A 43 1.09 2.84 -12.05
CA ASN A 43 -0.17 2.58 -11.38
C ASN A 43 -0.56 1.10 -11.28
N PHE A 44 0.14 0.18 -11.96
CA PHE A 44 0.05 -1.25 -11.65
C PHE A 44 0.95 -1.63 -10.47
N VAL A 45 2.03 -0.87 -10.26
CA VAL A 45 3.04 -1.13 -9.22
C VAL A 45 2.50 -0.82 -7.82
N ILE A 46 1.91 0.38 -7.64
CA ILE A 46 1.44 0.84 -6.32
C ILE A 46 0.37 -0.09 -5.71
N PRO A 47 -0.64 -0.56 -6.46
CA PRO A 47 -1.62 -1.51 -5.92
C PRO A 47 -1.00 -2.84 -5.49
N ILE A 48 0.03 -3.34 -6.19
CA ILE A 48 0.77 -4.55 -5.79
C ILE A 48 1.49 -4.33 -4.46
N ILE A 49 2.05 -3.15 -4.21
CA ILE A 49 2.67 -2.81 -2.92
C ILE A 49 1.62 -2.81 -1.81
N PHE A 50 0.43 -2.23 -2.04
CA PHE A 50 -0.68 -2.29 -1.07
C PHE A 50 -1.11 -3.72 -0.76
N ILE A 51 -1.25 -4.57 -1.79
CA ILE A 51 -1.55 -5.99 -1.61
C ILE A 51 -0.46 -6.67 -0.77
N THR A 52 0.82 -6.41 -1.09
CA THR A 52 1.97 -6.97 -0.37
C THR A 52 1.92 -6.61 1.13
N VAL A 53 1.71 -5.34 1.45
CA VAL A 53 1.60 -4.86 2.84
C VAL A 53 0.34 -5.42 3.53
N GLY A 54 -0.80 -5.46 2.84
CA GLY A 54 -2.05 -6.02 3.36
C GLY A 54 -1.97 -7.51 3.66
N LEU A 55 -1.31 -8.30 2.81
CA LEU A 55 -1.05 -9.72 3.06
C LEU A 55 -0.07 -9.93 4.22
N ALA A 56 1.00 -9.13 4.29
CA ALA A 56 1.97 -9.20 5.38
C ALA A 56 1.35 -8.83 6.74
N TYR A 57 0.34 -7.95 6.75
CA TYR A 57 -0.46 -7.70 7.96
C TYR A 57 -1.16 -8.96 8.46
N ASN A 58 -1.81 -9.67 7.54
CA ASN A 58 -2.62 -10.85 7.86
C ASN A 58 -1.79 -12.10 8.18
N SER A 59 -0.59 -12.22 7.61
CA SER A 59 0.29 -13.36 7.89
C SER A 59 0.80 -13.37 9.33
N LYS A 60 0.96 -12.18 9.95
CA LYS A 60 1.57 -11.99 11.27
C LYS A 60 2.99 -12.59 11.39
N LYS A 61 3.69 -12.73 10.27
CA LYS A 61 5.05 -13.31 10.19
C LYS A 61 6.09 -12.23 9.96
N ILE A 62 7.19 -12.26 10.74
CA ILE A 62 8.26 -11.25 10.64
C ILE A 62 8.89 -11.22 9.25
N SER A 63 9.12 -12.39 8.64
CA SER A 63 9.65 -12.54 7.29
C SER A 63 8.78 -11.81 6.24
N CYS A 64 7.46 -12.00 6.31
CA CYS A 64 6.50 -11.32 5.43
C CYS A 64 6.48 -9.80 5.69
N GLN A 65 6.51 -9.38 6.95
CA GLN A 65 6.52 -7.96 7.31
C GLN A 65 7.79 -7.25 6.86
N LEU A 66 8.95 -7.93 6.94
CA LEU A 66 10.20 -7.39 6.43
C LEU A 66 10.16 -7.22 4.90
N ALA A 67 9.65 -8.22 4.18
CA ALA A 67 9.46 -8.12 2.73
C ALA A 67 8.51 -6.96 2.36
N ALA A 68 7.46 -6.73 3.15
CA ALA A 68 6.55 -5.60 2.98
C ALA A 68 7.25 -4.25 3.22
N VAL A 69 8.12 -4.12 4.24
CA VAL A 69 8.93 -2.91 4.44
C VAL A 69 9.79 -2.64 3.23
N LEU A 70 10.56 -3.66 2.79
CA LEU A 70 11.45 -3.52 1.64
C LEU A 70 10.66 -3.13 0.38
N SER A 71 9.54 -3.79 0.10
CA SER A 71 8.66 -3.44 -1.01
C SER A 71 8.17 -1.99 -0.92
N SER A 72 7.75 -1.54 0.27
CA SER A 72 7.19 -0.21 0.46
C SER A 72 8.19 0.93 0.27
N PHE A 73 9.48 0.70 0.49
CA PHE A 73 10.53 1.72 0.30
C PHE A 73 11.27 1.56 -1.03
N ILE A 74 11.78 0.35 -1.30
CA ILE A 74 12.65 0.07 -2.45
C ILE A 74 11.87 0.17 -3.76
N VAL A 75 10.57 -0.08 -3.76
CA VAL A 75 9.76 0.04 -4.97
C VAL A 75 9.10 1.42 -5.05
N THR A 76 8.39 1.86 -4.00
CA THR A 76 7.60 3.11 -4.04
C THR A 76 8.46 4.32 -4.37
N ILE A 77 9.60 4.50 -3.69
CA ILE A 77 10.40 5.73 -3.83
C ILE A 77 11.02 5.82 -5.24
N PRO A 78 11.75 4.81 -5.75
CA PRO A 78 12.32 4.89 -7.10
C PRO A 78 11.26 5.00 -8.19
N THR A 79 10.11 4.35 -8.02
CA THR A 79 8.99 4.44 -8.98
C THR A 79 8.46 5.86 -9.05
N LEU A 80 8.16 6.47 -7.90
CA LEU A 80 7.52 7.78 -7.84
C LEU A 80 8.50 8.95 -8.02
N LEU A 81 9.80 8.72 -7.90
CA LEU A 81 10.82 9.70 -8.29
C LEU A 81 11.31 9.52 -9.74
N ALA A 82 10.62 8.69 -10.53
CA ALA A 82 11.00 8.38 -11.92
C ALA A 82 12.43 7.83 -12.09
N ILE A 83 13.02 7.28 -11.03
CA ILE A 83 14.37 6.67 -11.07
C ILE A 83 14.32 5.36 -11.86
N TRP A 84 13.25 4.59 -11.68
CA TRP A 84 13.02 3.35 -12.41
C TRP A 84 11.86 3.49 -13.39
N PRO A 85 11.99 2.91 -14.60
CA PRO A 85 10.86 2.74 -15.49
C PRO A 85 9.85 1.75 -14.88
N TRP A 86 8.59 1.91 -15.26
CA TRP A 86 7.46 1.16 -14.67
C TRP A 86 7.63 -0.36 -14.74
N ASN A 87 8.25 -0.88 -15.80
CA ASN A 87 8.44 -2.33 -16.02
C ASN A 87 9.41 -2.94 -15.00
N ILE A 88 10.50 -2.23 -14.67
CA ILE A 88 11.43 -2.64 -13.62
C ILE A 88 10.73 -2.61 -12.26
N SER A 89 10.04 -1.51 -11.97
CA SER A 89 9.27 -1.37 -10.72
C SER A 89 8.20 -2.45 -10.56
N LEU A 90 7.49 -2.79 -11.64
CA LEU A 90 6.46 -3.83 -11.64
C LEU A 90 7.05 -5.21 -11.38
N LEU A 91 8.18 -5.54 -12.02
CA LEU A 91 8.89 -6.79 -11.81
C LEU A 91 9.32 -6.94 -10.34
N VAL A 92 9.94 -5.89 -9.77
CA VAL A 92 10.41 -5.91 -8.38
C VAL A 92 9.23 -5.97 -7.40
N ALA A 93 8.16 -5.20 -7.62
CA ALA A 93 6.94 -5.26 -6.81
C ALA A 93 6.31 -6.65 -6.80
N SER A 94 6.17 -7.25 -7.99
CA SER A 94 5.63 -8.60 -8.15
C SER A 94 6.53 -9.64 -7.49
N GLY A 95 7.86 -9.46 -7.60
CA GLY A 95 8.84 -10.29 -6.90
C GLY A 95 8.64 -10.27 -5.37
N PHE A 96 8.47 -9.08 -4.77
CA PHE A 96 8.18 -8.98 -3.34
C PHE A 96 6.83 -9.59 -2.95
N LEU A 97 5.79 -9.42 -3.76
CA LEU A 97 4.50 -10.07 -3.53
C LEU A 97 4.64 -11.60 -3.51
N VAL A 98 5.35 -12.16 -4.50
CA VAL A 98 5.65 -13.60 -4.58
C VAL A 98 6.47 -14.05 -3.37
N ILE A 99 7.47 -13.29 -2.94
CA ILE A 99 8.26 -13.59 -1.73
C ILE A 99 7.38 -13.66 -0.48
N VAL A 100 6.44 -12.71 -0.30
CA VAL A 100 5.50 -12.74 0.84
C VAL A 100 4.65 -14.01 0.81
N ILE A 101 4.14 -14.40 -0.36
CA ILE A 101 3.35 -15.63 -0.53
C ILE A 101 4.20 -16.85 -0.19
N ILE A 102 5.42 -16.95 -0.73
CA ILE A 102 6.34 -18.06 -0.48
C ILE A 102 6.68 -18.17 1.01
N PHE A 103 7.04 -17.05 1.66
CA PHE A 103 7.33 -17.04 3.09
C PHE A 103 6.14 -17.48 3.93
N TYR A 104 4.94 -16.97 3.63
CA TYR A 104 3.74 -17.37 4.33
C TYR A 104 3.47 -18.88 4.20
N LEU A 105 3.53 -19.41 2.98
CA LEU A 105 3.29 -20.83 2.73
C LEU A 105 4.36 -21.71 3.37
N ALA A 106 5.64 -21.35 3.23
CA ALA A 106 6.75 -22.09 3.80
C ALA A 106 6.69 -22.15 5.34
N GLU A 107 6.41 -21.02 6.00
CA GLU A 107 6.27 -20.99 7.47
C GLU A 107 5.02 -21.72 7.96
N LYS A 108 3.93 -21.66 7.18
CA LYS A 108 2.71 -22.42 7.49
C LYS A 108 2.96 -23.93 7.40
N LEU A 109 3.69 -24.39 6.38
CA LEU A 109 4.05 -25.80 6.19
C LEU A 109 5.03 -26.30 7.25
N ARG A 110 6.04 -25.49 7.61
CA ARG A 110 7.07 -25.87 8.58
C ARG A 110 6.60 -25.76 10.03
N GLY A 111 5.56 -24.97 10.30
CA GLY A 111 5.09 -24.67 11.66
C GLY A 111 6.04 -23.77 12.47
N ILE A 112 7.17 -23.35 11.89
CA ILE A 112 8.19 -22.50 12.49
C ILE A 112 8.45 -21.27 11.61
N GLU A 113 8.85 -20.16 12.22
CA GLU A 113 9.23 -18.94 11.51
C GLU A 113 10.58 -19.10 10.83
N ILE A 114 10.72 -18.57 9.60
CA ILE A 114 11.99 -18.54 8.85
C ILE A 114 12.99 -17.65 9.58
N PHE A 115 12.52 -16.54 10.13
CA PHE A 115 13.32 -15.60 10.91
C PHE A 115 12.83 -15.59 12.36
N ASN A 116 13.59 -16.24 13.24
CA ASN A 116 13.25 -16.38 14.66
C ASN A 116 14.33 -15.75 15.55
N PRO A 117 14.33 -14.41 15.70
CA PRO A 117 15.30 -13.73 16.55
C PRO A 117 15.00 -13.96 18.04
N ASN A 118 15.89 -13.47 18.90
CA ASN A 118 15.64 -13.51 20.35
C ASN A 118 14.30 -12.84 20.73
N PRO A 119 13.68 -13.19 21.88
CA PRO A 119 12.32 -12.77 22.22
C PRO A 119 12.11 -11.24 22.23
N ARG A 120 13.12 -10.49 22.70
CA ARG A 120 13.07 -9.02 22.76
C ARG A 120 13.01 -8.41 21.36
N LEU A 121 13.90 -8.85 20.46
CA LEU A 121 13.92 -8.39 19.08
C LEU A 121 12.67 -8.86 18.31
N LYS A 122 12.20 -10.08 18.56
CA LYS A 122 10.97 -10.62 17.98
C LYS A 122 9.75 -9.75 18.29
N ALA A 123 9.58 -9.39 19.57
CA ALA A 123 8.49 -8.52 20.01
C ALA A 123 8.58 -7.12 19.38
N TRP A 124 9.79 -6.54 19.35
CA TRP A 124 10.02 -5.24 18.73
C TRP A 124 9.67 -5.26 17.23
N LEU A 125 10.18 -6.23 16.47
CA LEU A 125 9.91 -6.35 15.03
C LEU A 125 8.43 -6.54 14.72
N SER A 126 7.74 -7.37 15.50
CA SER A 126 6.29 -7.64 15.32
C SER A 126 5.42 -6.39 15.54
N ILE A 127 5.89 -5.45 16.35
CA ILE A 127 5.22 -4.16 16.56
C ILE A 127 5.56 -3.18 15.44
N HIS A 128 6.84 -3.04 15.09
CA HIS A 128 7.31 -1.90 14.30
C HIS A 128 7.40 -2.11 12.79
N LEU A 129 7.60 -3.34 12.29
CA LEU A 129 7.82 -3.55 10.84
C LEU A 129 6.65 -3.09 9.98
N LEU A 130 5.41 -3.37 10.39
CA LEU A 130 4.26 -2.91 9.63
C LEU A 130 4.07 -1.39 9.70
N ASN A 131 4.48 -0.73 10.79
CA ASN A 131 4.48 0.72 10.85
C ASN A 131 5.48 1.33 9.86
N PHE A 132 6.68 0.73 9.73
CA PHE A 132 7.62 1.13 8.69
C PHE A 132 7.05 0.90 7.30
N SER A 133 6.32 -0.20 7.07
CA SER A 133 5.66 -0.45 5.78
C SER A 133 4.62 0.63 5.44
N TYR A 134 3.83 1.07 6.43
CA TYR A 134 2.87 2.17 6.26
C TYR A 134 3.56 3.51 6.00
N ILE A 135 4.65 3.80 6.70
CA ILE A 135 5.46 5.00 6.47
C ILE A 135 6.05 4.97 5.04
N GLY A 136 6.55 3.82 4.59
CA GLY A 136 7.06 3.62 3.23
C GLY A 136 5.98 3.93 2.18
N ILE A 137 4.76 3.42 2.37
CA ILE A 137 3.60 3.81 1.55
C ILE A 137 3.33 5.32 1.62
N GLY A 138 3.38 5.93 2.81
CA GLY A 138 3.12 7.35 3.01
C GLY A 138 4.05 8.29 2.25
N HIS A 139 5.24 7.82 1.84
CA HIS A 139 6.12 8.57 0.95
C HIS A 139 5.46 8.88 -0.40
N MET A 140 4.49 8.07 -0.85
CA MET A 140 3.74 8.33 -2.08
C MET A 140 3.10 9.71 -2.06
N SER A 141 2.33 10.03 -1.01
CA SER A 141 1.67 11.32 -0.86
C SER A 141 2.68 12.47 -0.77
N LEU A 142 3.79 12.26 -0.05
CA LEU A 142 4.83 13.28 0.12
C LEU A 142 5.55 13.58 -1.19
N ILE A 143 5.98 12.55 -1.92
CA ILE A 143 6.63 12.70 -3.23
C ILE A 143 5.68 13.39 -4.22
N PHE A 144 4.39 13.01 -4.19
CA PHE A 144 3.39 13.64 -5.04
C PHE A 144 3.28 15.15 -4.77
N PHE A 145 2.94 15.57 -3.54
CA PHE A 145 2.68 16.98 -3.26
C PHE A 145 3.94 17.86 -3.20
N VAL A 146 5.05 17.35 -2.67
CA VAL A 146 6.26 18.17 -2.45
C VAL A 146 7.13 18.25 -3.71
N SER A 147 7.09 17.22 -4.56
CA SER A 147 8.00 17.10 -5.70
C SER A 147 7.28 17.10 -7.03
N ARG A 148 6.44 16.09 -7.31
CA ARG A 148 5.84 15.92 -8.64
C ARG A 148 4.81 17.00 -8.99
N TRP A 149 4.04 17.45 -8.00
CA TRP A 149 2.98 18.43 -8.22
C TRP A 149 3.53 19.81 -8.61
N SER A 150 4.64 20.23 -8.00
CA SER A 150 5.23 21.55 -8.19
C SER A 150 6.23 21.63 -9.35
N ASN A 151 6.85 20.51 -9.71
CA ASN A 151 7.88 20.45 -10.74
C ASN A 151 7.85 19.10 -11.48
N PRO A 152 6.89 18.88 -12.41
CA PRO A 152 6.73 17.59 -13.07
C PRO A 152 7.82 17.27 -14.11
N ASP A 153 8.47 18.28 -14.69
CA ASP A 153 9.38 18.13 -15.84
C ASP A 153 10.53 17.13 -15.64
N PRO A 154 11.20 17.06 -14.47
CA PRO A 154 12.28 16.09 -14.23
C PRO A 154 11.83 14.62 -14.26
N PHE A 155 10.53 14.37 -14.13
CA PHE A 155 9.97 13.02 -13.98
C PHE A 155 9.45 12.43 -15.30
N LEU A 156 9.38 13.25 -16.36
CA LEU A 156 8.72 12.91 -17.62
C LEU A 156 9.34 11.73 -18.37
N GLY A 157 10.58 11.36 -18.04
CA GLY A 157 11.24 10.19 -18.63
C GLY A 157 10.52 8.87 -18.31
N ASN A 158 9.97 8.74 -17.10
CA ASN A 158 9.33 7.50 -16.64
C ASN A 158 7.92 7.67 -16.09
N LEU A 159 7.47 8.90 -15.82
CA LEU A 159 6.15 9.20 -15.26
C LEU A 159 5.42 10.22 -16.14
N PRO A 160 4.09 10.11 -16.28
CA PRO A 160 3.30 11.13 -16.94
C PRO A 160 3.11 12.35 -16.02
N VAL A 161 2.73 13.47 -16.61
CA VAL A 161 2.18 14.61 -15.86
C VAL A 161 0.86 14.18 -15.24
N GLU A 162 0.72 14.34 -13.94
CA GLU A 162 -0.44 13.83 -13.20
C GLU A 162 -0.97 14.92 -12.25
N HIS A 163 -1.83 15.78 -12.79
CA HIS A 163 -2.50 16.85 -12.04
C HIS A 163 -4.00 16.63 -11.89
N ASP A 164 -4.45 15.40 -12.13
CA ASP A 164 -5.87 15.07 -12.08
C ASP A 164 -6.39 15.06 -10.64
N ILE A 165 -7.58 15.65 -10.47
CA ILE A 165 -8.27 15.78 -9.17
C ILE A 165 -8.38 14.42 -8.43
N PRO A 166 -8.76 13.30 -9.08
CA PRO A 166 -8.80 11.99 -8.42
C PRO A 166 -7.47 11.58 -7.77
N THR A 167 -6.34 11.82 -8.46
CA THR A 167 -5.00 11.49 -7.93
C THR A 167 -4.68 12.36 -6.72
N SER A 168 -4.99 13.66 -6.75
CA SER A 168 -4.78 14.55 -5.61
C SER A 168 -5.61 14.16 -4.39
N ILE A 169 -6.89 13.83 -4.61
CA ILE A 169 -7.77 13.35 -3.54
C ILE A 169 -7.21 12.06 -2.94
N PHE A 170 -6.82 11.10 -3.78
CA PHE A 170 -6.26 9.84 -3.30
C PHE A 170 -5.00 10.07 -2.43
N ASN A 171 -4.05 10.89 -2.90
CA ASN A 171 -2.83 11.19 -2.16
C ASN A 171 -3.10 11.95 -0.85
N ALA A 172 -4.04 12.89 -0.83
CA ALA A 172 -4.43 13.61 0.38
C ALA A 172 -5.07 12.67 1.42
N MET A 173 -5.96 11.78 0.98
CA MET A 173 -6.58 10.80 1.86
C MET A 173 -5.57 9.76 2.36
N LEU A 174 -4.62 9.33 1.52
CA LEU A 174 -3.56 8.42 1.93
C LEU A 174 -2.69 9.05 3.02
N PHE A 175 -2.38 10.35 2.90
CA PHE A 175 -1.61 11.08 3.90
C PHE A 175 -2.27 11.05 5.29
N ILE A 176 -3.61 11.03 5.35
CA ILE A 176 -4.39 10.89 6.60
C ILE A 176 -4.47 9.42 7.05
N LEU A 177 -4.59 8.47 6.13
CA LEU A 177 -4.68 7.04 6.46
C LEU A 177 -3.42 6.54 7.18
N ILE A 178 -2.24 6.97 6.76
CA ILE A 178 -0.97 6.44 7.28
C ILE A 178 -0.79 6.70 8.79
N PRO A 179 -0.98 7.92 9.32
CA PRO A 179 -0.99 8.16 10.75
C PRO A 179 -1.98 7.25 11.50
N PHE A 180 -3.21 7.10 11.00
CA PHE A 180 -4.20 6.21 11.63
C PHE A 180 -3.77 4.75 11.61
N ALA A 181 -3.23 4.26 10.49
CA ALA A 181 -2.74 2.89 10.36
C ALA A 181 -1.57 2.60 11.31
N VAL A 182 -0.66 3.56 11.51
CA VAL A 182 0.41 3.46 12.52
C VAL A 182 -0.19 3.48 13.94
N MET A 183 -1.16 4.35 14.20
CA MET A 183 -1.84 4.46 15.50
C MET A 183 -2.59 3.19 15.90
N GLU A 184 -3.13 2.40 14.95
CA GLU A 184 -3.90 1.17 15.23
C GLU A 184 -3.17 0.20 16.19
N ARG A 185 -1.83 0.16 16.13
CA ARG A 185 -1.02 -0.71 16.99
C ARG A 185 -0.92 -0.22 18.43
N TYR A 186 -0.97 1.08 18.63
CA TYR A 186 -0.71 1.74 19.92
C TYR A 186 -1.98 2.26 20.59
N VAL A 187 -3.00 2.59 19.80
CA VAL A 187 -4.25 3.23 20.23
C VAL A 187 -5.41 2.35 19.78
N LYS A 188 -6.17 1.82 20.75
CA LYS A 188 -7.34 0.98 20.45
C LYS A 188 -8.56 1.80 20.04
N THR A 189 -8.76 2.96 20.68
CA THR A 189 -9.95 3.79 20.50
C THR A 189 -9.60 5.28 20.43
N LEU A 190 -10.31 6.02 19.60
CA LEU A 190 -10.35 7.48 19.60
C LEU A 190 -11.78 7.91 19.98
N GLY A 191 -11.93 8.42 21.21
CA GLY A 191 -13.24 8.64 21.79
C GLY A 191 -14.03 7.32 21.91
N ARG A 192 -15.15 7.23 21.20
CA ARG A 192 -16.03 6.03 21.20
C ARG A 192 -15.76 5.06 20.05
N PHE A 193 -14.86 5.39 19.13
CA PHE A 193 -14.64 4.61 17.91
C PHE A 193 -13.34 3.83 17.99
N ALA A 194 -13.38 2.57 17.55
CA ALA A 194 -12.18 1.75 17.40
C ALA A 194 -11.31 2.29 16.25
N VAL A 195 -10.01 2.47 16.49
CA VAL A 195 -9.08 3.01 15.47
C VAL A 195 -9.03 2.11 14.24
N SER A 196 -9.08 0.79 14.43
CA SER A 196 -9.11 -0.19 13.34
C SER A 196 -10.32 0.02 12.40
N LYS A 197 -11.50 0.31 12.97
CA LYS A 197 -12.73 0.60 12.20
C LYS A 197 -12.61 1.92 11.45
N ILE A 198 -12.04 2.96 12.08
CA ILE A 198 -11.78 4.25 11.43
C ILE A 198 -10.85 4.05 10.23
N CYS A 199 -9.73 3.34 10.40
CA CYS A 199 -8.78 3.05 9.32
C CYS A 199 -9.45 2.31 8.16
N PHE A 200 -10.23 1.28 8.48
CA PHE A 200 -10.93 0.47 7.48
C PHE A 200 -11.95 1.31 6.70
N LEU A 201 -12.81 2.06 7.40
CA LEU A 201 -13.80 2.93 6.77
C LEU A 201 -13.14 4.00 5.90
N TRP A 202 -12.05 4.61 6.39
CA TRP A 202 -11.28 5.58 5.61
C TRP A 202 -10.70 4.95 4.34
N SER A 203 -10.22 3.71 4.43
CA SER A 203 -9.74 2.96 3.26
C SER A 203 -10.86 2.71 2.24
N MET A 204 -12.09 2.45 2.70
CA MET A 204 -13.24 2.32 1.81
C MET A 204 -13.61 3.65 1.14
N LEU A 205 -13.57 4.75 1.88
CA LEU A 205 -13.76 6.08 1.32
C LEU A 205 -12.69 6.42 0.28
N MET A 206 -11.45 6.00 0.48
CA MET A 206 -10.36 6.15 -0.50
C MET A 206 -10.57 5.37 -1.80
N ILE A 207 -11.44 4.36 -1.81
CA ILE A 207 -11.86 3.68 -3.04
C ILE A 207 -13.03 4.42 -3.66
N ILE A 208 -14.05 4.75 -2.86
CA ILE A 208 -15.31 5.32 -3.35
C ILE A 208 -15.12 6.75 -3.87
N ILE A 209 -14.48 7.63 -3.10
CA ILE A 209 -14.42 9.06 -3.42
C ILE A 209 -13.69 9.31 -4.75
N PRO A 210 -12.46 8.80 -4.99
CA PRO A 210 -11.79 9.02 -6.28
C PRO A 210 -12.62 8.52 -7.47
N LEU A 211 -13.30 7.37 -7.34
CA LEU A 211 -14.17 6.83 -8.40
C LEU A 211 -15.36 7.74 -8.72
N LEU A 212 -15.95 8.41 -7.71
CA LEU A 212 -17.01 9.40 -7.94
C LEU A 212 -16.51 10.58 -8.78
N PHE A 213 -15.27 11.04 -8.57
CA PHE A 213 -14.68 12.14 -9.33
C PHE A 213 -14.22 11.72 -10.74
N ILE A 214 -13.95 10.44 -10.96
CA ILE A 214 -13.64 9.90 -12.30
C ILE A 214 -14.93 9.84 -13.14
N ASN A 215 -16.05 9.41 -12.55
CA ASN A 215 -17.33 9.26 -13.25
C ASN A 215 -18.16 10.55 -13.37
N ALA A 216 -17.76 11.63 -12.70
CA ALA A 216 -18.43 12.93 -12.79
C ALA A 216 -17.95 13.78 -13.99
N LYS A 217 -17.07 13.23 -14.82
CA LYS A 217 -16.62 13.79 -16.10
C LYS A 217 -17.17 12.95 -17.25
#